data_AF-B9K2U1-F1
#
_entry.id   AF-B9K2U1-F1
#
_cell.length_a   1.000
_cell.length_b   1.000
_cell.length_c   1.000
_cell.angle_alpha   90.00
_cell.angle_beta   90.00
_cell.angle_gamma   90.00
#
_symmetry.space_group_name_H-M   'P 1'
#
loop_
_entity.id
_entity.type
_entity.pdbx_description
1 polymer ?
#
loop_
_entity_poly.entity_id
_entity_poly.type
_entity_poly.pdbx_seq_one_letter_code
_entity_poly.pdbx_strand_id
1 'polypeptide(L)'
;MQWYHAVIGIMAALSLIASQPVPRAMRWVLLIAACYAIPVLYMHAEKPTGIWFPMPSAVSFLCDAVLVLAIHKGHKERWEFALLILYMVSATCGLIQTFGTLVGVPSPLPVYLYGGILEAVNAVAFALIGGIGMVEMLGHVGSHFTGRHGGNLARVVHVARSPTPAPKRRWKW
;
A
#
# COMPACT_ATOMS: atom_id res chain seq x y z
N MET A 1 13.92 19.21 0.53
CA MET A 1 12.65 18.53 0.93
C MET A 1 12.76 17.04 0.62
N GLN A 2 13.46 16.26 1.45
CA GLN A 2 13.68 14.80 1.25
C GLN A 2 13.31 13.95 2.48
N TRP A 3 12.94 14.59 3.59
CA TRP A 3 12.71 13.92 4.87
C TRP A 3 11.50 12.97 4.84
N TYR A 4 10.51 13.25 4.00
CA TYR A 4 9.31 12.42 3.86
C TYR A 4 9.61 11.05 3.23
N HIS A 5 10.56 10.96 2.27
CA HIS A 5 11.03 9.67 1.75
C HIS A 5 11.64 8.80 2.85
N ALA A 6 12.41 9.40 3.75
CA ALA A 6 12.98 8.71 4.89
C ALA A 6 11.90 8.23 5.87
N VAL A 7 10.87 9.04 6.13
CA VAL A 7 9.71 8.64 6.94
C VAL A 7 8.99 7.45 6.33
N ILE A 8 8.71 7.47 5.03
CA ILE A 8 8.09 6.34 4.32
C ILE A 8 8.99 5.10 4.40
N GLY A 9 10.30 5.25 4.24
CA GLY A 9 11.27 4.15 4.40
C GLY A 9 11.26 3.54 5.81
N ILE A 10 11.21 4.37 6.85
CA ILE A 10 11.10 3.91 8.24
C ILE A 10 9.77 3.19 8.47
N MET A 11 8.66 3.75 7.96
CA MET A 11 7.35 3.09 8.05
C MET A 11 7.36 1.73 7.36
N ALA A 12 7.94 1.63 6.16
CA ALA A 12 8.06 0.36 5.45
C ALA A 12 8.86 -0.68 6.26
N ALA A 13 9.99 -0.27 6.86
CA ALA A 13 10.82 -1.14 7.68
C ALA A 13 10.08 -1.60 8.95
N LEU A 14 9.42 -0.70 9.67
CA LEU A 14 8.63 -1.01 10.86
C LEU A 14 7.46 -1.95 10.53
N SER A 15 6.75 -1.70 9.43
CA SER A 15 5.66 -2.56 8.98
C SER A 15 6.17 -3.94 8.56
N LEU A 16 7.36 -4.03 7.95
CA LEU A 16 7.97 -5.31 7.62
C LEU A 16 8.29 -6.12 8.88
N ILE A 17 8.90 -5.50 9.89
CA ILE A 17 9.19 -6.13 11.19
C ILE A 17 7.91 -6.58 11.88
N ALA A 18 6.91 -5.70 11.97
CA ALA A 18 5.63 -6.02 12.59
C ALA A 18 4.89 -7.14 11.86
N SER A 19 5.08 -7.29 10.55
CA SER A 19 4.40 -8.27 9.72
C SER A 19 5.05 -9.67 9.67
N GLN A 20 6.13 -9.91 10.41
CA GLN A 20 6.76 -11.25 10.50
C GLN A 20 5.79 -12.42 10.79
N PRO A 21 4.80 -12.31 11.69
CA PRO A 21 3.84 -13.40 11.93
C PRO A 21 2.86 -13.62 10.76
N VAL A 22 2.79 -12.70 9.79
CA VAL A 22 1.89 -12.74 8.64
C VAL A 22 2.72 -12.65 7.35
N PRO A 23 3.27 -13.78 6.82
CA PRO A 23 4.17 -13.79 5.67
C PRO A 23 3.60 -13.12 4.41
N ARG A 24 2.28 -13.04 4.34
CA ARG A 24 1.56 -12.40 3.25
C ARG A 24 1.54 -10.88 3.33
N ALA A 25 1.46 -10.33 4.54
CA ALA A 25 1.63 -8.91 4.79
C ALA A 25 3.02 -8.45 4.36
N MET A 26 4.06 -9.23 4.65
CA MET A 26 5.43 -8.95 4.18
C MET A 26 5.50 -8.80 2.65
N ARG A 27 4.82 -9.69 1.90
CA ARG A 27 4.81 -9.61 0.42
C ARG A 27 4.23 -8.28 -0.08
N TRP A 28 3.15 -7.81 0.54
CA TRP A 28 2.56 -6.54 0.17
C TRP A 28 3.43 -5.35 0.57
N VAL A 29 4.06 -5.37 1.75
CA VAL A 29 5.03 -4.33 2.16
C VAL A 29 6.16 -4.23 1.14
N LEU A 30 6.76 -5.36 0.75
CA LEU A 30 7.85 -5.38 -0.22
C LEU A 30 7.42 -4.87 -1.59
N LEU A 31 6.25 -5.30 -2.07
CA LEU A 31 5.73 -4.86 -3.36
C LEU A 31 5.42 -3.36 -3.35
N ILE A 32 4.78 -2.85 -2.30
CA ILE A 32 4.50 -1.42 -2.13
C ILE A 32 5.80 -0.62 -2.07
N ALA A 33 6.77 -1.06 -1.28
CA ALA A 33 8.06 -0.39 -1.16
C ALA A 33 8.80 -0.33 -2.50
N ALA A 34 8.78 -1.42 -3.29
CA ALA A 34 9.36 -1.45 -4.62
C ALA A 34 8.64 -0.50 -5.58
N CYS A 35 7.30 -0.53 -5.60
CA CYS A 35 6.47 0.35 -6.43
C CYS A 35 6.59 1.84 -6.03
N TYR A 36 6.96 2.15 -4.79
CA TYR A 36 7.29 3.50 -4.34
C TYR A 36 8.71 3.91 -4.77
N ALA A 37 9.70 3.02 -4.58
CA ALA A 37 11.08 3.31 -4.89
C ALA A 37 11.32 3.57 -6.39
N ILE A 38 10.63 2.82 -7.28
CA ILE A 38 10.82 2.94 -8.74
C ILE A 38 10.54 4.36 -9.24
N PRO A 39 9.36 4.98 -9.01
CA PRO A 39 9.10 6.36 -9.44
C PRO A 39 10.01 7.38 -8.76
N VAL A 40 10.35 7.20 -7.48
CA VAL A 40 11.24 8.11 -6.75
C VAL A 40 12.63 8.11 -7.37
N LEU A 41 13.21 6.93 -7.62
CA LEU A 41 14.50 6.79 -8.30
C LEU A 41 14.42 7.32 -9.74
N TYR A 42 13.33 7.05 -10.45
CA TYR A 42 13.10 7.54 -11.81
C TYR A 42 13.07 9.08 -11.91
N MET A 43 12.57 9.76 -10.88
CA MET A 43 12.56 11.23 -10.84
C MET A 43 13.95 11.82 -10.60
N HIS A 44 14.83 11.09 -9.91
CA HIS A 44 16.18 11.56 -9.54
C HIS A 44 17.29 11.02 -10.45
N ALA A 45 17.00 10.03 -11.27
CA ALA A 45 17.95 9.48 -12.23
C ALA A 45 18.27 10.50 -13.33
N GLU A 46 19.55 10.62 -13.66
CA GLU A 46 20.00 11.42 -14.81
C GLU A 46 19.43 10.82 -16.10
N LYS A 47 18.77 11.66 -16.90
CA LYS A 47 18.14 11.24 -18.15
C LYS A 47 19.05 11.61 -19.31
N PRO A 48 19.54 10.65 -20.11
CA PRO A 48 20.33 10.95 -21.29
C PRO A 48 19.55 11.83 -22.27
N THR A 49 20.25 12.79 -22.87
CA THR A 49 19.68 13.69 -23.85
C THR A 49 19.35 12.95 -25.15
N GLY A 50 18.22 13.27 -25.78
CA GLY A 50 17.82 12.72 -27.08
C GLY A 50 17.01 11.42 -27.06
N ILE A 51 16.74 10.85 -25.88
CA ILE A 51 15.84 9.70 -25.72
C ILE A 51 14.51 10.19 -25.12
N TRP A 52 13.39 9.72 -25.66
CA TRP A 52 12.08 10.02 -25.09
C TRP A 52 11.89 9.26 -23.77
N PHE A 53 11.55 9.98 -22.72
CA PHE A 53 11.32 9.44 -21.38
C PHE A 53 9.87 9.63 -20.96
N PRO A 54 9.20 8.60 -20.39
CA PRO A 54 7.84 8.74 -19.92
C PRO A 54 7.74 9.80 -18.81
N MET A 55 6.59 10.47 -18.75
CA MET A 55 6.33 11.46 -17.72
C MET A 55 6.36 10.80 -16.33
N PRO A 56 6.87 11.46 -15.27
CA PRO A 56 6.91 10.89 -13.93
C PRO A 56 5.55 10.39 -13.42
N SER A 57 4.47 11.13 -13.70
CA SER A 57 3.10 10.72 -13.36
C SER A 57 2.70 9.40 -14.02
N ALA A 58 3.13 9.18 -15.28
CA ALA A 58 2.86 7.93 -15.99
C ALA A 58 3.59 6.75 -15.34
N VAL A 59 4.82 6.94 -14.88
CA VAL A 59 5.58 5.90 -14.18
C VAL A 59 4.94 5.56 -12.84
N SER A 60 4.51 6.56 -12.06
CA SER A 60 3.74 6.35 -10.82
C SER A 60 2.44 5.62 -11.07
N PHE A 61 1.67 6.04 -12.08
CA PHE A 61 0.42 5.38 -12.48
C PHE A 61 0.65 3.90 -12.82
N LEU A 62 1.67 3.58 -13.61
CA LEU A 62 1.99 2.20 -13.98
C LEU A 62 2.34 1.35 -12.75
N CYS A 63 3.10 1.90 -11.82
CA CYS A 63 3.45 1.21 -10.57
C CYS A 63 2.19 0.91 -9.74
N ASP A 64 1.31 1.90 -9.55
CA ASP A 64 0.06 1.72 -8.82
C ASP A 64 -0.89 0.75 -9.54
N ALA A 65 -0.98 0.81 -10.87
CA ALA A 65 -1.79 -0.10 -11.66
C ALA A 65 -1.30 -1.55 -11.56
N VAL A 66 0.03 -1.77 -11.60
CA VAL A 66 0.62 -3.09 -11.37
C VAL A 66 0.29 -3.58 -9.95
N LEU A 67 0.37 -2.70 -8.95
CA LEU A 67 0.03 -3.04 -7.57
C LEU A 67 -1.45 -3.42 -7.41
N VAL A 68 -2.36 -2.64 -8.02
CA VAL A 68 -3.79 -2.93 -8.09
C VAL A 68 -4.05 -4.29 -8.72
N LEU A 69 -3.42 -4.60 -9.86
CA LEU A 69 -3.57 -5.90 -10.52
C LEU A 69 -3.03 -7.05 -9.67
N ALA A 70 -1.89 -6.86 -9.02
CA ALA A 70 -1.29 -7.84 -8.13
C ALA A 70 -2.20 -8.12 -6.93
N ILE A 71 -2.70 -7.09 -6.26
CA ILE A 71 -3.65 -7.23 -5.13
C ILE A 71 -4.97 -7.83 -5.60
N HIS A 72 -5.51 -7.37 -6.73
CA HIS A 72 -6.78 -7.90 -7.24
C HIS A 72 -6.70 -9.41 -7.49
N LYS A 73 -5.62 -9.89 -8.14
CA LYS A 73 -5.42 -11.33 -8.37
C LYS A 73 -5.04 -12.09 -7.10
N GLY A 74 -4.27 -11.44 -6.23
CA GLY A 74 -3.62 -12.07 -5.07
C GLY A 74 -4.42 -12.01 -3.76
N HIS A 75 -5.44 -11.17 -3.63
CA HIS A 75 -6.14 -10.98 -2.36
C HIS A 75 -7.02 -12.19 -1.98
N LYS A 76 -7.11 -12.47 -0.68
CA LYS A 76 -8.04 -13.41 -0.04
C LYS A 76 -8.62 -12.83 1.26
N GLU A 77 -7.99 -11.83 1.88
CA GLU A 77 -8.44 -11.24 3.16
C GLU A 77 -9.04 -9.84 2.98
N ARG A 78 -9.91 -9.40 3.90
CA ARG A 78 -10.62 -8.11 3.77
C ARG A 78 -9.69 -6.91 3.81
N TRP A 79 -8.63 -6.97 4.62
CA TRP A 79 -7.70 -5.86 4.71
C TRP A 79 -6.88 -5.69 3.42
N GLU A 80 -6.61 -6.77 2.69
CA GLU A 80 -6.00 -6.71 1.35
C GLU A 80 -6.94 -6.02 0.36
N PHE A 81 -8.26 -6.16 0.54
CA PHE A 81 -9.24 -5.41 -0.24
C PHE A 81 -9.26 -3.92 0.09
N ALA A 82 -9.00 -3.53 1.34
CA ALA A 82 -8.81 -2.12 1.69
C ALA A 82 -7.57 -1.53 0.99
N LEU A 83 -6.46 -2.29 0.91
CA LEU A 83 -5.30 -1.90 0.10
C LEU A 83 -5.65 -1.76 -1.37
N LEU A 84 -6.45 -2.67 -1.94
CA LEU A 84 -6.90 -2.58 -3.32
C LEU A 84 -7.63 -1.27 -3.60
N ILE A 85 -8.60 -0.89 -2.74
CA ILE A 85 -9.36 0.36 -2.88
C ILE A 85 -8.41 1.55 -2.82
N LEU A 86 -7.50 1.56 -1.84
CA LEU A 86 -6.57 2.65 -1.61
C LEU A 86 -5.65 2.88 -2.82
N TYR A 87 -5.11 1.82 -3.41
CA TYR A 87 -4.30 1.92 -4.62
C TYR A 87 -5.11 2.13 -5.90
N MET A 88 -6.39 1.75 -5.95
CA MET A 88 -7.28 2.15 -7.05
C MET A 88 -7.50 3.65 -7.07
N VAL A 89 -7.68 4.28 -5.91
CA VAL A 89 -7.75 5.74 -5.79
C VAL A 89 -6.43 6.37 -6.25
N SER A 90 -5.30 5.87 -5.76
CA SER A 90 -3.96 6.33 -6.17
C SER A 90 -3.73 6.23 -7.68
N ALA A 91 -4.01 5.07 -8.27
CA ALA A 91 -3.90 4.84 -9.71
C ALA A 91 -4.83 5.76 -10.51
N THR A 92 -6.04 6.02 -10.02
CA THR A 92 -6.98 6.96 -10.66
C THR A 92 -6.44 8.38 -10.65
N CYS A 93 -5.89 8.84 -9.52
CA CYS A 93 -5.22 10.13 -9.43
C CYS A 93 -4.03 10.20 -10.41
N GLY A 94 -3.21 9.15 -10.48
CA GLY A 94 -2.09 9.05 -11.43
C GLY A 94 -2.56 9.13 -12.89
N LEU A 95 -3.62 8.41 -13.23
CA LEU A 95 -4.19 8.41 -14.58
C LEU A 95 -4.72 9.80 -14.97
N ILE A 96 -5.50 10.44 -14.10
CA ILE A 96 -6.03 11.80 -14.32
C ILE A 96 -4.87 12.79 -14.52
N GLN A 97 -3.85 12.68 -13.67
CA GLN A 97 -2.65 13.53 -13.74
C GLN A 97 -1.89 13.32 -15.05
N THR A 98 -1.67 12.07 -15.48
CA THR A 98 -1.01 11.75 -16.75
C THR A 98 -1.83 12.24 -17.94
N PHE A 99 -3.15 12.06 -17.92
CA PHE A 99 -4.02 12.49 -19.01
C PHE A 99 -4.08 14.02 -19.14
N GLY A 100 -4.15 14.74 -18.02
CA GLY A 100 -4.08 16.21 -18.02
C GLY A 100 -2.84 16.73 -18.74
N THR A 101 -1.67 16.19 -18.39
CA THR A 101 -0.41 16.56 -19.04
C THR A 101 -0.37 16.18 -20.53
N LEU A 102 -0.92 15.04 -20.91
CA LEU A 102 -0.95 14.58 -22.31
C LEU A 102 -1.86 15.43 -23.20
N VAL A 103 -3.00 15.90 -22.69
CA VAL A 103 -3.97 16.71 -23.44
C VAL A 103 -3.57 18.19 -23.49
N GLY A 104 -2.47 18.57 -22.83
CA GLY A 104 -2.01 19.97 -22.77
C GLY A 104 -2.86 20.85 -21.86
N VAL A 105 -3.70 20.25 -21.01
CA VAL A 105 -4.44 20.95 -19.96
C VAL A 105 -3.49 21.15 -18.78
N PRO A 106 -3.50 22.32 -18.11
CA PRO A 106 -2.72 22.48 -16.89
C PRO A 106 -3.05 21.36 -15.90
N SER A 107 -2.00 20.88 -15.25
CA SER A 107 -2.06 19.79 -14.28
C SER A 107 -3.27 19.94 -13.35
N PRO A 108 -4.19 18.96 -13.28
CA PRO A 108 -5.42 19.08 -12.51
C PRO A 108 -5.12 19.23 -11.01
N LEU A 109 -4.00 18.68 -10.55
CA LEU A 109 -3.47 18.87 -9.21
C LEU A 109 -2.11 19.56 -9.25
N PRO A 110 -1.83 20.53 -8.36
CA PRO A 110 -0.49 21.00 -8.11
C PRO A 110 0.45 19.85 -7.74
N VAL A 111 1.70 19.88 -8.23
CA VAL A 111 2.68 18.78 -8.07
C VAL A 111 2.88 18.38 -6.60
N TYR A 112 2.88 19.36 -5.68
CA TYR A 112 3.03 19.10 -4.25
C TYR A 112 1.81 18.39 -3.64
N LEU A 113 0.59 18.70 -4.10
CA LEU A 113 -0.61 18.00 -3.65
C LEU A 113 -0.64 16.58 -4.20
N TYR A 114 -0.29 16.40 -5.47
CA TYR A 114 -0.20 15.09 -6.09
C TYR A 114 0.81 14.18 -5.37
N GLY A 115 2.03 14.69 -5.14
CA GLY A 115 3.05 13.96 -4.37
C GLY A 115 2.62 13.64 -2.95
N GLY A 116 2.02 14.62 -2.25
CA GLY A 116 1.51 14.43 -0.89
C GLY A 116 0.40 13.37 -0.80
N ILE A 117 -0.49 13.29 -1.80
CA ILE A 117 -1.53 12.24 -1.86
C ILE A 117 -0.88 10.86 -2.01
N LEU A 118 0.07 10.70 -2.93
CA LEU A 118 0.77 9.42 -3.13
C LEU A 118 1.52 8.98 -1.86
N GLU A 119 2.15 9.91 -1.17
CA GLU A 119 2.84 9.64 0.08
C GLU A 119 1.87 9.26 1.20
N ALA A 120 0.75 9.98 1.34
CA ALA A 120 -0.29 9.68 2.31
C ALA A 120 -0.89 8.29 2.08
N VAL A 121 -1.15 7.92 0.81
CA VAL A 121 -1.60 6.58 0.41
C VAL A 121 -0.60 5.52 0.90
N ASN A 122 0.68 5.67 0.58
CA ASN A 122 1.70 4.70 1.01
C ASN A 122 1.85 4.64 2.54
N ALA A 123 1.81 5.79 3.23
CA ALA A 123 1.85 5.85 4.68
C ALA A 123 0.67 5.11 5.32
N VAL A 124 -0.55 5.34 4.83
CA VAL A 124 -1.77 4.65 5.29
C VAL A 124 -1.68 3.15 5.01
N ALA A 125 -1.18 2.75 3.83
CA ALA A 125 -0.98 1.35 3.50
C ALA A 125 -0.01 0.66 4.47
N PHE A 126 1.15 1.26 4.75
CA PHE A 126 2.11 0.73 5.71
C PHE A 126 1.54 0.69 7.12
N ALA A 127 0.82 1.73 7.56
CA ALA A 127 0.18 1.75 8.86
C ALA A 127 -0.87 0.64 9.00
N LEU A 128 -1.67 0.40 7.96
CA LEU A 128 -2.67 -0.68 7.94
C LEU A 128 -2.00 -2.06 8.03
N ILE A 129 -0.96 -2.30 7.21
CA ILE A 129 -0.25 -3.58 7.23
C ILE A 129 0.50 -3.80 8.56
N GLY A 130 1.18 -2.75 9.04
CA GLY A 130 1.90 -2.76 10.31
C GLY A 130 0.96 -3.00 11.49
N GLY A 131 -0.20 -2.34 11.51
CA GLY A 131 -1.22 -2.53 12.54
C GLY A 131 -1.74 -3.97 12.59
N ILE A 132 -1.98 -4.60 11.43
CA ILE A 132 -2.40 -6.01 11.37
C ILE A 132 -1.30 -6.93 11.90
N GLY A 133 -0.04 -6.69 11.50
CA GLY A 133 1.10 -7.44 12.01
C GLY A 133 1.25 -7.34 13.52
N MET A 134 1.12 -6.12 14.09
CA MET A 134 1.16 -5.89 15.52
C MET A 134 0.03 -6.61 16.27
N VAL A 135 -1.21 -6.57 15.75
CA VAL A 135 -2.36 -7.26 16.36
C VAL A 135 -2.12 -8.77 16.40
N GLU A 136 -1.60 -9.36 15.32
CA GLU A 136 -1.32 -10.80 15.29
C GLU A 136 -0.17 -11.18 16.24
N MET A 137 0.87 -10.33 16.34
CA MET A 137 1.99 -10.52 17.25
C MET A 137 1.53 -10.47 18.72
N LEU A 138 0.68 -9.50 19.08
CA LEU A 138 0.10 -9.39 20.42
C LEU A 138 -0.84 -10.57 20.74
N GLY A 139 -1.58 -11.08 19.75
CA GLY A 139 -2.42 -12.27 19.90
C GLY A 139 -1.64 -13.54 20.24
N HIS A 140 -0.47 -13.73 19.61
CA HIS A 140 0.41 -14.86 19.90
C HIS A 140 1.04 -14.76 21.30
N VAL A 141 1.52 -13.58 21.69
CA VAL A 141 2.07 -13.34 23.04
C VAL A 141 1.00 -13.52 24.13
N GLY A 142 -0.22 -13.06 23.89
CA GLY A 142 -1.36 -13.22 24.81
C GLY A 142 -1.77 -14.68 25.02
N SER A 143 -1.69 -15.52 23.97
CA SER A 143 -2.04 -16.95 24.05
C SER A 143 -1.05 -17.79 24.87
N HIS A 144 0.22 -17.38 24.96
CA HIS A 144 1.20 -18.05 25.82
C HIS A 144 1.01 -17.77 27.32
N PHE A 145 0.40 -16.63 27.69
CA PHE A 145 0.15 -16.26 29.08
C PHE A 145 -1.24 -16.66 29.61
N THR A 146 -2.18 -17.05 28.74
CA THR A 146 -3.59 -17.27 29.10
C THR A 146 -4.02 -18.74 29.15
N GLY A 147 -3.16 -19.62 29.67
CA GLY A 147 -3.54 -20.99 30.02
C GLY A 147 -4.54 -21.14 31.17
N ARG A 148 -5.05 -20.05 31.78
CA ARG A 148 -5.91 -20.18 32.98
C ARG A 148 -7.13 -19.25 33.14
N HIS A 149 -7.29 -18.13 32.40
CA HIS A 149 -8.39 -17.17 32.67
C HIS A 149 -9.01 -16.44 31.44
N GLY A 150 -8.75 -16.87 30.20
CA GLY A 150 -8.97 -16.06 28.98
C GLY A 150 -10.34 -16.12 28.27
N GLY A 151 -11.42 -16.56 28.91
CA GLY A 151 -12.71 -16.82 28.22
C GLY A 151 -13.37 -15.60 27.55
N ASN A 152 -13.20 -14.40 28.13
CA ASN A 152 -13.87 -13.19 27.64
C ASN A 152 -13.06 -12.43 26.57
N LEU A 153 -11.73 -12.46 26.65
CA LEU A 153 -10.85 -11.87 25.63
C LEU A 153 -10.87 -12.68 24.33
N ALA A 154 -10.97 -14.01 24.43
CA ALA A 154 -11.15 -14.88 23.27
C ALA A 154 -12.39 -14.51 22.44
N ARG A 155 -13.46 -14.01 23.08
CA ARG A 155 -14.71 -13.62 22.40
C ARG A 155 -14.55 -12.32 21.57
N VAL A 156 -13.85 -11.33 22.12
CA VAL A 156 -13.56 -10.07 21.41
C VAL A 156 -12.55 -10.30 20.28
N VAL A 157 -11.53 -11.13 20.53
CA VAL A 157 -10.57 -11.57 19.52
C VAL A 157 -11.26 -12.40 18.44
N HIS A 158 -12.27 -13.22 18.74
CA HIS A 158 -13.03 -13.99 17.73
C HIS A 158 -13.89 -13.11 16.83
N VAL A 159 -14.42 -11.98 17.35
CA VAL A 159 -15.14 -10.99 16.52
C VAL A 159 -14.16 -10.29 15.57
N ALA A 160 -12.97 -9.91 16.06
CA ALA A 160 -11.90 -9.35 15.23
C ALA A 160 -11.27 -10.38 14.25
N ARG A 161 -11.21 -11.65 14.65
CA ARG A 161 -10.65 -12.78 13.88
C ARG A 161 -11.63 -13.41 12.91
N SER A 162 -12.89 -12.97 12.83
CA SER A 162 -13.80 -13.52 11.83
C SER A 162 -13.19 -13.24 10.44
N PRO A 163 -12.57 -14.25 9.78
CA PRO A 163 -11.89 -14.09 8.52
C PRO A 163 -13.02 -14.08 7.53
N THR A 164 -13.68 -12.95 7.45
CA THR A 164 -14.88 -12.82 6.68
C THR A 164 -14.36 -12.70 5.25
N PRO A 165 -14.47 -13.76 4.44
CA PRO A 165 -13.78 -13.79 3.15
C PRO A 165 -14.18 -12.56 2.33
N ALA A 166 -13.21 -11.92 1.69
CA ALA A 166 -13.52 -10.85 0.76
C ALA A 166 -14.47 -11.42 -0.31
N PRO A 167 -15.60 -10.76 -0.61
CA PRO A 167 -16.54 -11.26 -1.59
C PRO A 167 -15.90 -11.22 -2.99
N LYS A 168 -15.28 -12.32 -3.41
CA LYS A 168 -14.74 -12.50 -4.77
C LYS A 168 -15.81 -12.54 -5.87
N ARG A 169 -17.10 -12.47 -5.50
CA ARG A 169 -18.23 -12.87 -6.35
C ARG A 169 -18.97 -11.74 -7.08
N ARG A 170 -18.42 -10.52 -7.16
CA ARG A 170 -19.16 -9.37 -7.74
C ARG A 170 -18.55 -8.69 -8.97
N TRP A 171 -17.48 -9.23 -9.53
CA TRP A 171 -16.83 -8.64 -10.71
C TRP A 171 -16.48 -9.76 -11.71
N LYS A 172 -17.52 -10.37 -12.29
CA LYS A 172 -17.40 -11.03 -13.60
C LYS A 172 -17.74 -9.95 -14.62
N TRP A 173 -16.72 -9.35 -15.23
CA TRP A 173 -16.87 -8.65 -16.50
C TRP A 173 -16.52 -9.63 -17.60
#